data_AF-A0A2Z6ZVG5-F1
#
_entry.id   AF-A0A2Z6ZVG5-F1
#
_cell.length_a   1.000
_cell.length_b   1.000
_cell.length_c   1.000
_cell.angle_alpha   90.00
_cell.angle_beta   90.00
_cell.angle_gamma   90.00
#
_symmetry.space_group_name_H-M   'P 1'
#
loop_
_entity.id
_entity.type
_entity.pdbx_description
1 polymer ?
#
loop_
_entity_poly.entity_id
_entity_poly.type
_entity_poly.pdbx_seq_one_letter_code
_entity_poly.pdbx_strand_id
1 'polypeptide(L)' 'MVSMKNPLAAILDSNRFTGLNYQDWLRNLNLVLASEKLLYTIEKCPPEETPADISPEELITLNQWRATRLKLDAM' A
#
# COMPACT_ATOMS: atom_id res chain seq x y z
N MET A 1 21.37 -13.14 -4.77
CA MET A 1 20.51 -13.31 -5.96
C MET A 1 19.11 -12.90 -5.57
N VAL A 2 18.60 -11.77 -6.06
CA VAL A 2 17.20 -11.40 -5.82
C VAL A 2 16.37 -12.34 -6.69
N SER A 3 15.73 -13.32 -6.06
CA SER A 3 14.73 -14.18 -6.71
C SER A 3 13.62 -13.25 -7.20
N MET A 4 13.58 -12.98 -8.51
CA MET A 4 12.58 -12.10 -9.09
C MET A 4 11.23 -12.82 -9.03
N LYS A 5 10.51 -12.63 -7.92
CA LYS A 5 9.15 -13.15 -7.73
C LYS A 5 8.13 -12.48 -8.65
N ASN A 6 8.52 -11.45 -9.39
CA ASN A 6 7.68 -10.83 -10.41
C ASN A 6 8.54 -10.08 -11.44
N PRO A 7 8.48 -10.40 -12.74
CA PRO A 7 9.24 -9.69 -13.78
C PRO A 7 8.86 -8.20 -13.88
N LEU A 8 7.66 -7.82 -13.43
CA LEU A 8 7.22 -6.42 -13.39
C LEU A 8 7.86 -5.64 -12.25
N ALA A 9 8.40 -6.28 -11.19
CA ALA A 9 8.98 -5.58 -10.05
C ALA A 9 10.17 -4.68 -10.45
N ALA A 10 10.90 -5.03 -11.52
CA ALA A 10 12.00 -4.23 -12.05
C ALA A 10 11.59 -2.81 -12.50
N ILE A 11 10.29 -2.58 -12.78
CA ILE A 11 9.79 -1.25 -13.13
C ILE A 11 9.88 -0.27 -11.96
N LEU A 12 9.77 -0.76 -10.72
CA LEU A 12 9.87 0.05 -9.50
C LEU A 12 11.32 0.43 -9.21
N ASP A 13 12.26 -0.46 -9.53
CA ASP A 13 13.69 -0.16 -9.45
C ASP A 13 14.13 0.87 -10.50
N SER A 14 13.51 0.84 -11.68
CA SER A 14 13.77 1.77 -12.78
C SER A 14 13.07 3.12 -12.60
N ASN A 15 11.93 3.15 -11.92
CA ASN A 15 11.12 4.34 -11.66
C ASN A 15 10.96 4.56 -10.16
N ARG A 16 12.08 4.73 -9.46
CA ARG A 16 12.07 4.97 -8.01
C ARG A 16 11.27 6.21 -7.67
N PHE A 17 10.66 6.22 -6.49
CA PHE A 17 9.93 7.38 -6.02
C PHE A 17 10.86 8.56 -5.77
N THR A 18 10.60 9.68 -6.44
CA THR A 18 11.37 10.94 -6.34
C THR A 18 10.54 12.08 -5.75
N GLY A 19 9.33 11.80 -5.26
CA GLY A 19 8.37 12.81 -4.81
C GLY A 19 7.57 13.43 -5.94
N LEU A 20 8.26 13.92 -6.99
CA LEU A 20 7.62 14.57 -8.14
C LEU A 20 6.86 13.60 -9.06
N ASN A 21 7.23 12.32 -9.06
CA ASN A 21 6.65 11.29 -9.91
C ASN A 21 5.59 10.43 -9.19
N TYR A 22 4.92 10.96 -8.17
CA TYR A 22 4.00 10.19 -7.33
C TYR A 22 2.95 9.42 -8.13
N GLN A 23 2.33 10.06 -9.13
CA GLN A 23 1.30 9.43 -9.97
C GLN A 23 1.85 8.27 -10.81
N ASP A 24 3.01 8.46 -11.45
CA ASP A 24 3.66 7.42 -12.25
C ASP A 24 4.15 6.27 -11.37
N TRP A 25 4.72 6.61 -10.20
CA TRP A 25 5.17 5.62 -9.23
C TRP A 25 4.00 4.81 -8.68
N LEU A 26 2.89 5.45 -8.32
CA LEU A 26 1.68 4.77 -7.83
C LEU A 26 1.08 3.86 -8.91
N ARG A 27 1.06 4.30 -10.16
CA ARG A 27 0.61 3.49 -11.30
C ARG A 27 1.49 2.26 -11.48
N ASN A 28 2.81 2.43 -11.43
CA ASN A 28 3.77 1.33 -11.53
C ASN A 28 3.62 0.34 -10.35
N LEU A 29 3.37 0.84 -9.15
CA LEU A 29 3.10 0.03 -7.96
C LEU A 29 1.81 -0.78 -8.10
N ASN A 30 0.73 -0.15 -8.57
CA ASN A 30 -0.55 -0.83 -8.83
C ASN A 30 -0.39 -1.96 -9.86
N LEU A 31 0.41 -1.79 -10.90
CA LEU A 31 0.67 -2.84 -11.89
C LEU A 31 1.39 -4.06 -11.28
N VAL A 32 2.42 -3.81 -10.47
CA VAL A 32 3.16 -4.89 -9.78
C VAL A 32 2.23 -5.64 -8.83
N LEU A 33 1.43 -4.93 -8.03
CA LEU A 33 0.49 -5.56 -7.10
C LEU A 33 -0.66 -6.26 -7.80
N ALA A 34 -1.14 -5.77 -8.95
CA ALA A 34 -2.14 -6.44 -9.78
C ALA A 34 -1.65 -7.82 -10.20
N SER A 35 -0.42 -7.87 -10.71
CA SER A 35 0.17 -9.10 -11.21
C SER A 35 0.43 -10.14 -10.12
N GLU A 36 0.66 -9.70 -8.88
CA GLU A 36 0.78 -10.58 -7.71
C GLU A 36 -0.56 -10.89 -7.04
N LYS A 37 -1.68 -10.39 -7.59
CA LYS A 37 -3.03 -10.45 -6.96
C LYS A 37 -3.07 -9.85 -5.55
N LEU A 38 -2.18 -8.91 -5.28
CA LEU A 38 -2.05 -8.18 -4.01
C LEU A 38 -2.69 -6.79 -4.06
N LEU A 39 -3.45 -6.47 -5.11
CA LEU A 39 -4.08 -5.15 -5.27
C LEU A 39 -5.00 -4.80 -4.08
N TYR A 40 -5.58 -5.83 -3.45
CA TYR A 40 -6.33 -5.72 -2.20
C TYR A 40 -5.53 -5.10 -1.03
N THR A 41 -4.20 -5.08 -1.08
CA THR A 41 -3.35 -4.46 -0.04
C THR A 41 -3.34 -2.94 -0.14
N ILE A 42 -3.54 -2.38 -1.34
CA ILE A 42 -3.69 -0.93 -1.55
C ILE A 42 -5.14 -0.51 -1.41
N GLU A 43 -6.07 -1.31 -1.92
CA GLU A 43 -7.50 -1.01 -1.88
C GLU A 43 -8.13 -1.31 -0.52
N LYS A 44 -7.49 -2.10 0.34
CA LYS A 44 -8.10 -2.45 1.62
C LYS A 44 -8.31 -1.19 2.43
N CYS A 45 -9.59 -0.97 2.72
CA CYS A 45 -9.97 -0.25 3.89
C CYS A 45 -9.21 -0.80 5.10
N PRO A 46 -8.64 0.04 5.98
CA PRO A 46 -8.51 -0.29 7.37
C PRO A 46 -9.74 -1.06 7.79
N PRO A 47 -9.56 -2.22 8.44
CA PRO A 47 -10.65 -3.00 9.00
C PRO A 47 -11.63 -2.04 9.65
N GLU A 48 -12.91 -2.13 9.31
CA GLU A 48 -13.94 -1.29 9.92
C GLU A 48 -14.10 -1.70 11.39
N GLU A 49 -14.00 -3.00 11.63
CA GLU A 49 -14.03 -3.60 12.95
C GLU A 49 -12.62 -3.69 13.54
N THR A 50 -12.52 -3.36 14.82
CA THR A 50 -11.30 -3.57 15.60
C THR A 50 -11.35 -5.01 16.15
N PRO A 51 -10.35 -5.86 15.88
CA PRO A 51 -10.28 -7.21 16.44
C PRO A 51 -10.33 -7.19 17.97
N ALA A 52 -11.04 -8.15 18.58
CA ALA A 52 -11.17 -8.24 20.03
C ALA A 52 -9.83 -8.47 20.76
N ASP A 53 -8.88 -9.14 20.09
CA ASP A 53 -7.56 -9.49 20.62
C ASP A 53 -6.45 -8.51 20.20
N ILE A 54 -6.80 -7.30 19.75
CA ILE A 54 -5.81 -6.34 19.26
C ILE A 54 -4.88 -5.84 20.38
N SER A 55 -3.58 -5.80 20.13
CA SER A 55 -2.62 -5.17 21.04
C SER A 55 -2.80 -3.64 21.05
N PRO A 56 -2.50 -2.94 22.16
CA PRO A 56 -2.52 -1.47 22.20
C PRO A 56 -1.68 -0.81 21.09
N GLU A 57 -0.54 -1.41 20.73
CA GLU A 57 0.32 -0.90 19.65
C GLU A 57 -0.35 -1.05 18.28
N GLU A 58 -0.94 -2.21 18.00
CA GLU A 58 -1.67 -2.48 16.77
C GLU A 58 -2.90 -1.59 16.64
N LEU A 59 -3.57 -1.29 17.75
CA LEU A 59 -4.70 -0.37 17.81
C LEU A 59 -4.30 1.06 17.44
N ILE A 60 -3.13 1.52 17.87
CA ILE A 60 -2.59 2.84 17.49
C ILE A 60 -2.31 2.86 15.98
N THR A 61 -1.66 1.84 15.44
CA THR A 61 -1.39 1.72 14.01
C THR A 61 -2.68 1.69 13.18
N LEU A 62 -3.70 0.95 13.63
CA LEU A 62 -5.02 0.89 12.98
C LEU A 62 -5.72 2.25 12.97
N ASN A 63 -5.70 2.98 14.09
CA ASN A 63 -6.27 4.32 14.19
C ASN A 63 -5.55 5.33 13.30
N GLN A 64 -4.22 5.28 13.23
CA GLN A 64 -3.43 6.12 12.34
C GLN A 64 -3.74 5.82 10.87
N TRP A 65 -3.89 4.55 10.50
CA TRP A 65 -4.25 4.16 9.15
C TRP A 65 -5.66 4.65 8.76
N ARG A 66 -6.66 4.49 9.64
CA ARG A 66 -8.02 5.03 9.47
C ARG A 66 -7.99 6.56 9.30
N ALA A 67 -7.27 7.27 10.17
CA ALA A 67 -7.17 8.72 10.13
C ALA A 67 -6.47 9.25 8.86
N THR A 68 -5.41 8.56 8.40
CA THR A 68 -4.69 8.94 7.18
C THR A 68 -5.57 8.77 5.95
N ARG A 69 -6.40 7.72 5.93
CA ARG A 69 -7.29 7.45 4.81
C ARG A 69 -8.50 8.37 4.76
N LEU A 70 -9.12 8.67 5.90
CA LEU A 70 -10.19 9.68 6.01
C LEU A 70 -9.73 11.05 5.46
N LYS A 71 -8.44 11.39 5.62
CA LYS A 71 -7.86 12.60 5.02
C LYS A 71 -7.67 12.50 3.51
N LEU A 72 -7.30 11.32 3.00
CA LEU A 72 -7.12 11.08 1.57
C LEU A 72 -8.44 11.12 0.81
N ASP A 73 -9.52 10.57 1.39
CA ASP A 73 -10.87 10.57 0.79
C ASP A 73 -11.55 11.96 0.82
N ALA A 74 -11.05 12.88 1.65
CA ALA A 74 -11.60 14.23 1.82
C ALA A 74 -10.91 15.30 0.95
N MET A 75 -9.91 14.93 0.14
CA MET A 75 -9.15 15.81 -0.76
C MET A 75 -9.54 15.56 -2.22
#